data_AF-A0A3L7SWM4-F1
#
_entry.id   AF-A0A3L7SWM4-F1
#
_cell.length_a   1.000
_cell.length_b   1.000
_cell.length_c   1.000
_cell.angle_alpha   90.00
_cell.angle_beta   90.00
_cell.angle_gamma   90.00
#
_symmetry.space_group_name_H-M   'P 1'
#
loop_
_entity.id
_entity.type
_entity.pdbx_description
1 polymer ?
#
loop_
_entity_poly.entity_id
_entity_poly.type
_entity_poly.pdbx_seq_one_letter_code
_entity_poly.pdbx_strand_id
1 'polypeptide(L)'
;MTSLRASIPEAVQPALTSLALLVFACIYLAAQSAQGQDSQSTVGIPKRIESLILPGPELEAKPASDRKNPVIIQVAKVYPHGSLFRYDIEYTGLEPGTHDLRPYLKRKDGSPLGDLPPIQVVVKPVLPPGQVKPNELVIEKGPRLGGYRVLAAVLALAWLAGLAALVYTLVPRTKNTTPQNAPSPLSVADKLRPLVEGAVAGRLSRSELAGLERGLLAWWRRRLALEQADPASAVEKLRNHPQAGPLLAQLEAWLHKPAPIVPVDVQALLEPYLHLPAEDLDATGGLG
;
A
#
# COMPACT_ATOMS: atom_id res chain seq x y z
N MET A 1 84.79 -42.07 -57.72
CA MET A 1 83.83 -41.49 -58.68
C MET A 1 82.55 -41.24 -57.90
N THR A 2 82.00 -40.07 -57.65
CA THR A 2 82.27 -38.69 -58.07
C THR A 2 81.52 -37.82 -57.05
N SER A 3 82.11 -36.68 -56.69
CA SER A 3 81.57 -35.61 -55.84
C SER A 3 80.10 -35.23 -56.13
N LEU A 4 79.32 -34.88 -55.10
CA LEU A 4 78.66 -33.57 -55.04
C LEU A 4 78.21 -33.25 -53.60
N ARG A 5 79.07 -32.52 -52.88
CA ARG A 5 78.75 -31.84 -51.62
C ARG A 5 77.92 -30.60 -52.00
N ALA A 6 76.60 -30.64 -51.75
CA ALA A 6 75.74 -29.49 -51.96
C ALA A 6 76.06 -28.44 -50.89
N SER A 7 76.83 -27.42 -51.28
CA SER A 7 77.01 -26.19 -50.52
C SER A 7 75.66 -25.51 -50.34
N ILE A 8 75.18 -25.45 -49.10
CA ILE A 8 74.10 -24.53 -48.73
C ILE A 8 74.72 -23.12 -48.75
N PRO A 9 74.16 -22.16 -49.49
CA PRO A 9 74.69 -20.80 -49.54
C PRO A 9 74.56 -20.14 -48.16
N GLU A 10 75.68 -19.63 -47.66
CA GLU A 10 75.90 -18.95 -46.38
C GLU A 10 75.10 -17.62 -46.23
N ALA A 11 74.24 -17.30 -47.20
CA ALA A 11 73.46 -16.07 -47.28
C ALA A 11 72.00 -16.21 -46.78
N VAL A 12 71.50 -17.42 -46.50
CA VAL A 12 70.08 -17.64 -46.17
C VAL A 12 69.80 -17.74 -44.66
N GLN A 13 70.83 -17.94 -43.85
CA GLN A 13 70.70 -18.02 -42.39
C GLN A 13 70.34 -16.70 -41.67
N PRO A 14 70.84 -15.50 -42.07
CA PRO A 14 70.44 -14.27 -41.40
C PRO A 14 69.00 -13.85 -41.75
N ALA A 15 68.49 -14.21 -42.94
CA ALA A 15 67.15 -13.82 -43.39
C ALA A 15 66.03 -14.57 -42.64
N LEU A 16 66.19 -15.87 -42.39
CA LEU A 16 65.22 -16.68 -41.65
C LEU A 16 65.19 -16.33 -40.15
N THR A 17 66.34 -15.98 -39.57
CA THR A 17 66.44 -15.54 -38.17
C THR A 17 65.89 -14.13 -37.99
N SER A 18 66.15 -13.20 -38.91
CA SER A 18 65.54 -11.86 -38.90
C SER A 18 64.02 -11.89 -39.08
N LEU A 19 63.49 -12.76 -39.96
CA LEU A 19 62.04 -12.89 -40.14
C LEU A 19 61.35 -13.50 -38.92
N ALA A 20 61.96 -14.52 -38.29
CA ALA A 20 61.44 -15.11 -37.05
C ALA A 20 61.46 -14.11 -35.88
N LEU A 21 62.52 -13.28 -35.76
CA LEU A 21 62.59 -12.24 -34.74
C LEU A 21 61.54 -11.14 -34.96
N LEU A 22 61.26 -10.79 -36.22
CA LEU A 22 60.29 -9.76 -36.59
C LEU A 22 58.85 -10.25 -36.38
N VAL A 23 58.56 -11.52 -36.69
CA VAL A 23 57.27 -12.15 -36.39
C VAL A 23 57.07 -12.28 -34.89
N PHE A 24 58.10 -12.68 -34.12
CA PHE A 24 58.01 -12.77 -32.67
C PHE A 24 57.86 -11.37 -32.02
N ALA A 25 58.53 -10.35 -32.54
CA ALA A 25 58.35 -8.96 -32.14
C ALA A 25 56.95 -8.43 -32.48
N CYS A 26 56.40 -8.75 -33.66
CA CYS A 26 55.03 -8.39 -34.03
C CYS A 26 53.98 -9.12 -33.18
N ILE A 27 54.21 -10.38 -32.82
CA ILE A 27 53.33 -11.13 -31.91
C ILE A 27 53.42 -10.55 -30.49
N TYR A 28 54.61 -10.17 -30.01
CA TYR A 28 54.78 -9.51 -28.71
C TYR A 28 54.12 -8.12 -28.69
N LEU A 29 54.20 -7.35 -29.78
CA LEU A 29 53.57 -6.03 -29.89
C LEU A 29 52.04 -6.14 -30.00
N ALA A 30 51.53 -7.16 -30.70
CA ALA A 30 50.09 -7.44 -30.79
C ALA A 30 49.52 -8.03 -29.48
N ALA A 31 50.31 -8.79 -28.72
CA ALA A 31 49.91 -9.32 -27.41
C ALA A 31 49.80 -8.21 -26.35
N GLN A 32 50.61 -7.15 -26.43
CA GLN A 32 50.51 -5.99 -25.54
C GLN A 32 49.21 -5.20 -25.75
N SER A 33 48.64 -5.18 -26.97
CA SER A 33 47.35 -4.54 -27.24
C SER A 33 46.12 -5.33 -26.72
N ALA A 34 46.30 -6.55 -26.22
CA ALA A 34 45.21 -7.43 -25.82
C ALA A 34 44.89 -7.44 -24.31
N GLN A 35 45.60 -6.68 -23.47
CA GLN A 35 45.12 -6.34 -22.12
C GLN A 35 44.03 -5.26 -22.18
N GLY A 36 42.97 -5.51 -22.94
CA GLY A 36 41.71 -4.79 -22.79
C GLY A 36 41.07 -5.23 -21.49
N GLN A 37 41.33 -4.51 -20.39
CA GLN A 37 40.48 -4.60 -19.20
C GLN A 37 39.03 -4.45 -19.67
N ASP A 38 38.14 -5.29 -19.15
CA ASP A 38 36.72 -5.28 -19.45
C ASP A 38 36.11 -3.95 -18.95
N SER A 39 36.27 -2.88 -19.73
CA SER A 39 35.89 -1.50 -19.41
C SER A 39 34.49 -1.16 -19.90
N GLN A 40 33.62 -2.16 -20.05
CA GLN A 40 32.24 -1.97 -20.49
C GLN A 40 31.27 -1.98 -19.29
N SER A 41 30.54 -0.90 -19.07
CA SER A 41 29.45 -0.83 -18.09
C SER A 41 28.15 -0.39 -18.76
N THR A 42 27.07 -0.39 -18.00
CA THR A 42 25.78 0.15 -18.43
C THR A 42 25.48 1.41 -17.62
N VAL A 43 24.72 2.36 -18.18
CA VAL A 43 24.33 3.60 -17.48
C VAL A 43 23.82 3.30 -16.06
N GLY A 44 24.39 3.99 -15.07
CA GLY A 44 24.03 3.91 -13.66
C GLY A 44 24.63 2.74 -12.88
N ILE A 45 25.31 1.80 -13.55
CA ILE A 45 25.90 0.63 -12.89
C ILE A 45 27.40 0.88 -12.62
N PRO A 46 27.86 0.83 -11.35
CA PRO A 46 29.28 0.97 -11.03
C PRO A 46 30.06 -0.23 -11.55
N LYS A 47 31.24 0.02 -12.12
CA LYS A 47 32.19 -1.01 -12.51
C LYS A 47 33.58 -0.66 -12.01
N ARG A 48 34.35 -1.71 -11.67
CA ARG A 48 35.71 -1.58 -11.15
C ARG A 48 36.73 -1.99 -12.20
N ILE A 49 37.75 -1.16 -12.36
CA ILE A 49 38.98 -1.45 -13.08
C ILE A 49 40.01 -1.84 -12.03
N GLU A 50 40.40 -3.10 -12.00
CA GLU A 50 41.34 -3.64 -11.01
C GLU A 50 42.77 -3.60 -11.52
N SER A 51 43.71 -3.34 -10.62
CA SER A 51 45.14 -3.43 -10.92
C SER A 51 45.64 -2.52 -12.06
N LEU A 52 45.06 -1.33 -12.23
CA LEU A 52 45.49 -0.34 -13.21
C LEU A 52 46.79 0.35 -12.76
N ILE A 53 47.88 0.22 -13.51
CA ILE A 53 49.17 0.85 -13.20
C ILE A 53 49.27 2.19 -13.93
N LEU A 54 49.49 3.28 -13.20
CA LEU A 54 49.60 4.63 -13.76
C LEU A 54 50.92 5.29 -13.38
N PRO A 55 51.58 6.02 -14.30
CA PRO A 55 52.84 6.69 -14.04
C PRO A 55 52.67 7.96 -13.18
N GLY A 56 53.74 8.32 -12.47
CA GLY A 56 53.84 9.56 -11.69
C GLY A 56 53.35 9.46 -10.24
N PRO A 57 53.17 10.60 -9.55
CA PRO A 57 52.75 10.67 -8.14
C PRO A 57 51.35 10.09 -7.90
N GLU A 58 51.04 9.81 -6.63
CA GLU A 58 49.75 9.21 -6.24
C GLU A 58 48.55 10.03 -6.75
N LEU A 59 47.58 9.36 -7.39
CA LEU A 59 46.34 9.94 -7.89
C LEU A 59 45.18 9.80 -6.90
N GLU A 60 44.31 10.79 -6.89
CA GLU A 60 43.02 10.79 -6.21
C GLU A 60 41.90 11.28 -7.14
N ALA A 61 40.66 10.90 -6.82
CA ALA A 61 39.50 11.39 -7.56
C ALA A 61 39.29 12.88 -7.28
N LYS A 62 38.95 13.65 -8.32
CA LYS A 62 38.51 15.04 -8.15
C LYS A 62 37.15 15.05 -7.42
N PRO A 63 36.91 16.01 -6.51
CA PRO A 63 35.58 16.21 -5.95
C PRO A 63 34.54 16.36 -7.06
N ALA A 64 33.42 15.64 -6.94
CA ALA A 64 32.31 15.74 -7.87
C ALA A 64 31.55 17.06 -7.66
N SER A 65 32.10 18.16 -8.17
CA SER A 65 31.51 19.50 -8.02
C SER A 65 30.37 19.78 -9.00
N ASP A 66 30.38 19.13 -10.18
CA ASP A 66 29.36 19.33 -11.21
C ASP A 66 28.46 18.09 -11.35
N ARG A 67 27.14 18.32 -11.21
CA ARG A 67 26.11 17.30 -11.39
C ARG A 67 25.92 16.89 -12.86
N LYS A 68 26.44 17.67 -13.81
CA LYS A 68 26.38 17.39 -15.25
C LYS A 68 27.52 16.50 -15.74
N ASN A 69 28.41 16.05 -14.87
CA ASN A 69 29.49 15.15 -15.27
C ASN A 69 28.92 13.82 -15.79
N PRO A 70 29.27 13.38 -17.01
CA PRO A 70 28.74 12.13 -17.57
C PRO A 70 29.32 10.88 -16.91
N VAL A 71 30.35 11.02 -16.06
CA VAL A 71 30.98 9.94 -15.31
C VAL A 71 31.33 10.41 -13.90
N ILE A 72 31.11 9.52 -12.93
CA ILE A 72 31.60 9.65 -11.55
C ILE A 72 32.67 8.60 -11.33
N ILE A 73 33.78 8.98 -10.69
CA ILE A 73 34.86 8.04 -10.36
C ILE A 73 35.20 8.08 -8.87
N GLN A 74 35.73 6.97 -8.38
CA GLN A 74 36.31 6.82 -7.06
C GLN A 74 37.58 5.97 -7.15
N VAL A 75 38.64 6.39 -6.47
CA VAL A 75 39.80 5.53 -6.26
C VAL A 75 39.48 4.63 -5.07
N ALA A 76 39.19 3.35 -5.33
CA ALA A 76 38.77 2.40 -4.30
C ALA A 76 39.96 1.92 -3.46
N LYS A 77 41.09 1.61 -4.11
CA LYS A 77 42.33 1.19 -3.44
C LYS A 77 43.56 1.65 -4.22
N VAL A 78 44.65 1.87 -3.49
CA VAL A 78 45.96 2.21 -4.03
C VAL A 78 46.99 1.25 -3.44
N TYR A 79 47.84 0.69 -4.30
CA TYR A 79 48.92 -0.20 -3.95
C TYR A 79 50.25 0.36 -4.49
N PRO A 80 51.32 0.39 -3.70
CA PRO A 80 52.65 0.72 -4.22
C PRO A 80 53.10 -0.36 -5.22
N HIS A 81 53.71 0.05 -6.34
CA HIS A 81 54.19 -0.84 -7.40
C HIS A 81 55.51 -0.35 -7.99
N GLY A 82 56.63 -0.67 -7.33
CA GLY A 82 57.95 -0.17 -7.71
C GLY A 82 58.05 1.34 -7.51
N SER A 83 58.40 2.08 -8.57
CA SER A 83 58.35 3.55 -8.59
C SER A 83 56.98 4.10 -8.99
N LEU A 84 56.00 3.23 -9.25
CA LEU A 84 54.65 3.56 -9.70
C LEU A 84 53.61 3.17 -8.65
N PHE A 85 52.34 3.44 -8.97
CA PHE A 85 51.20 3.04 -8.18
C PHE A 85 50.23 2.21 -9.03
N ARG A 86 49.63 1.21 -8.37
CA ARG A 86 48.59 0.35 -8.92
C ARG A 86 47.26 0.67 -8.24
N TYR A 87 46.22 0.91 -9.02
CA TYR A 87 44.93 1.40 -8.58
C TYR A 87 43.82 0.40 -8.84
N ASP A 88 42.89 0.33 -7.91
CA ASP A 88 41.54 -0.14 -8.18
C ASP A 88 40.64 1.09 -8.30
N ILE A 89 40.13 1.36 -9.50
CA ILE A 89 39.28 2.52 -9.79
C ILE A 89 37.86 2.04 -10.03
N GLU A 90 36.91 2.62 -9.31
CA GLU A 90 35.49 2.41 -9.56
C GLU A 90 34.93 3.58 -10.35
N TYR A 91 34.15 3.31 -11.39
CA TYR A 91 33.51 4.33 -12.21
C TYR A 91 32.03 4.00 -12.41
N THR A 92 31.21 5.04 -12.50
CA THR A 92 29.79 4.95 -12.85
C THR A 92 29.52 5.90 -14.00
N GLY A 93 29.09 5.35 -15.14
CA GLY A 93 28.67 6.13 -16.30
C GLY A 93 27.23 6.61 -16.14
N LEU A 94 27.00 7.91 -16.29
CA LEU A 94 25.67 8.54 -16.24
C LEU A 94 25.09 8.80 -17.63
N GLU A 95 25.95 8.89 -18.66
CA GLU A 95 25.54 9.03 -20.05
C GLU A 95 26.14 7.92 -20.91
N PRO A 96 25.38 7.39 -21.89
CA PRO A 96 25.90 6.39 -22.82
C PRO A 96 26.98 6.99 -23.73
N GLY A 97 28.04 6.23 -23.99
CA GLY A 97 29.15 6.67 -24.83
C GLY A 97 30.51 6.14 -24.38
N THR A 98 31.56 6.57 -25.07
CA THR A 98 32.96 6.30 -24.69
C THR A 98 33.48 7.50 -23.90
N HIS A 99 33.97 7.26 -22.69
CA HIS A 99 34.44 8.31 -21.78
C HIS A 99 35.87 8.04 -21.35
N ASP A 100 36.67 9.10 -21.22
CA ASP A 100 38.02 9.06 -20.65
C ASP A 100 37.96 9.43 -19.16
N LEU A 101 38.60 8.63 -18.30
CA LEU A 101 38.58 8.87 -16.84
C LEU A 101 39.61 9.90 -16.37
N ARG A 102 40.64 10.23 -17.18
CA ARG A 102 41.71 11.18 -16.80
C ARG A 102 41.20 12.55 -16.33
N PRO A 103 40.18 13.18 -16.96
CA PRO A 103 39.70 14.50 -16.55
C PRO A 103 39.15 14.52 -15.12
N TYR A 104 38.78 13.36 -14.57
CA TYR A 104 38.20 13.23 -13.24
C TYR A 104 39.23 12.86 -12.16
N LEU A 105 40.51 12.69 -12.53
CA LEU A 105 41.61 12.40 -11.62
C LEU A 105 42.50 13.63 -11.40
N LYS A 106 43.08 13.76 -10.21
CA LYS A 106 44.12 14.74 -9.90
C LYS A 106 45.24 14.09 -9.08
N ARG A 107 46.42 14.69 -9.08
CA ARG A 107 47.52 14.24 -8.22
C ARG A 107 47.26 14.69 -6.79
N LYS A 108 47.52 13.80 -5.83
CA LYS A 108 47.32 14.05 -4.39
C LYS A 108 48.29 15.09 -3.83
N ASP A 109 49.49 15.19 -4.43
CA ASP A 109 50.50 16.20 -4.10
C ASP A 109 50.21 17.59 -4.73
N GLY A 110 49.13 17.71 -5.51
CA GLY A 110 48.75 18.96 -6.20
C GLY A 110 49.54 19.25 -7.48
N SER A 111 50.46 18.38 -7.88
CA SER A 111 51.20 18.54 -9.14
C SER A 111 50.28 18.42 -10.37
N PRO A 112 50.64 19.00 -11.52
CA PRO A 112 49.90 18.80 -12.77
C PRO A 112 49.79 17.32 -13.14
N LEU A 113 48.68 16.93 -13.76
CA LEU A 113 48.41 15.52 -14.10
C LEU A 113 49.50 14.88 -14.98
N GLY A 114 50.15 15.70 -15.83
CA GLY A 114 51.22 15.27 -16.73
C GLY A 114 50.72 14.37 -17.85
N ASP A 115 51.63 13.57 -18.40
CA ASP A 115 51.33 12.60 -19.44
C ASP A 115 50.82 11.28 -18.81
N LEU A 116 49.49 11.15 -18.73
CA LEU A 116 48.83 9.90 -18.33
C LEU A 116 48.26 9.19 -19.56
N PRO A 117 48.43 7.85 -19.66
CA PRO A 117 47.79 7.07 -20.71
C PRO A 117 46.26 7.20 -20.62
N PRO A 118 45.53 7.26 -21.75
CA PRO A 118 44.09 7.40 -21.76
C PRO A 118 43.41 6.19 -21.10
N ILE A 119 42.43 6.45 -20.24
CA ILE A 119 41.68 5.41 -19.51
C ILE A 119 40.26 5.42 -20.06
N GLN A 120 40.05 4.71 -21.18
CA GLN A 120 38.76 4.70 -21.87
C GLN A 120 37.82 3.64 -21.30
N VAL A 121 36.58 4.05 -21.04
CA VAL A 121 35.48 3.17 -20.64
C VAL A 121 34.30 3.34 -21.59
N VAL A 122 33.55 2.26 -21.82
CA VAL A 122 32.38 2.26 -22.70
C VAL A 122 31.13 2.04 -21.86
N VAL A 123 30.23 3.02 -21.89
CA VAL A 123 28.96 2.99 -21.17
C VAL A 123 27.84 2.70 -22.17
N LYS A 124 27.23 1.52 -22.05
CA LYS A 124 26.13 1.08 -22.90
C LYS A 124 24.79 1.62 -22.40
N PRO A 125 23.84 1.95 -23.30
CA PRO A 125 22.49 2.25 -22.89
C PRO A 125 21.79 0.99 -22.35
N VAL A 126 20.93 1.15 -21.32
CA VAL A 126 20.09 0.07 -20.80
C VAL A 126 18.93 -0.23 -21.74
N LEU A 127 18.37 0.82 -22.36
CA LEU A 127 17.21 0.74 -23.24
C LEU A 127 17.63 0.82 -24.72
N PRO A 128 16.88 0.16 -25.63
CA PRO A 128 17.01 0.38 -27.07
C PRO A 128 16.88 1.86 -27.45
N PRO A 129 17.56 2.32 -28.52
CA PRO A 129 17.46 3.70 -28.96
C PRO A 129 16.01 4.08 -29.29
N GLY A 130 15.55 5.22 -28.78
CA GLY A 130 14.21 5.75 -29.04
C GLY A 130 13.09 5.20 -28.15
N GLN A 131 13.36 4.23 -27.26
CA GLN A 131 12.36 3.72 -26.32
C GLN A 131 12.23 4.61 -25.08
N VAL A 132 11.31 5.58 -25.13
CA VAL A 132 11.04 6.52 -24.02
C VAL A 132 9.87 6.06 -23.14
N LYS A 133 9.02 5.17 -23.65
CA LYS A 133 7.84 4.66 -22.96
C LYS A 133 8.10 3.27 -22.37
N PRO A 134 7.56 2.95 -21.18
CA PRO A 134 7.53 1.59 -20.66
C PRO A 134 6.88 0.62 -21.64
N ASN A 135 7.28 -0.65 -21.61
CA ASN A 135 6.62 -1.71 -22.38
C ASN A 135 5.12 -1.75 -22.03
N GLU A 136 4.28 -2.02 -23.02
CA GLU A 136 2.85 -2.26 -22.76
C GLU A 136 2.69 -3.51 -21.87
N LEU A 137 1.81 -3.41 -20.88
CA LEU A 137 1.52 -4.52 -19.97
C LEU A 137 0.70 -5.57 -20.72
N VAL A 138 1.29 -6.74 -20.94
CA VAL A 138 0.56 -7.90 -21.43
C VAL A 138 -0.19 -8.51 -20.26
N ILE A 139 -1.48 -8.17 -20.13
CA ILE A 139 -2.36 -8.83 -19.15
C ILE A 139 -2.78 -10.18 -19.73
N GLU A 140 -2.04 -11.23 -19.39
CA GLU A 140 -2.46 -12.59 -19.71
C GLU A 140 -3.76 -12.91 -18.97
N LYS A 141 -4.75 -13.46 -19.69
CA LYS A 141 -5.97 -13.97 -19.06
C LYS A 141 -5.61 -15.20 -18.24
N GLY A 142 -5.56 -15.04 -16.93
CA GLY A 142 -5.30 -16.13 -16.00
C GLY A 142 -6.26 -17.32 -16.19
N PRO A 143 -5.87 -18.51 -15.71
CA PRO A 143 -6.69 -19.71 -15.85
C PRO A 143 -8.06 -19.48 -15.23
N ARG A 144 -9.13 -19.78 -15.98
CA ARG A 144 -10.49 -19.72 -15.48
C ARG A 144 -10.66 -20.78 -14.39
N LEU A 145 -10.56 -20.40 -13.12
CA LEU A 145 -10.90 -21.24 -11.97
C LEU A 145 -12.42 -21.53 -11.99
N GLY A 146 -12.82 -22.47 -12.83
CA GLY A 146 -14.19 -22.90 -13.03
C GLY A 146 -14.57 -23.97 -12.02
N GLY A 147 -15.26 -23.57 -10.95
CA GLY A 147 -15.80 -24.50 -9.96
C GLY A 147 -16.58 -23.79 -8.85
N TYR A 148 -16.06 -22.65 -8.40
CA TYR A 148 -16.69 -21.84 -7.35
C TYR A 148 -18.09 -21.35 -7.72
N ARG A 149 -18.35 -21.02 -8.99
CA ARG A 149 -19.69 -20.60 -9.42
C ARG A 149 -20.72 -21.73 -9.30
N VAL A 150 -20.33 -22.96 -9.62
CA VAL A 150 -21.20 -24.13 -9.49
C VAL A 150 -21.42 -24.46 -8.02
N LEU A 151 -20.35 -24.48 -7.22
CA LEU A 151 -20.44 -24.70 -5.78
C LEU A 151 -21.32 -23.65 -5.09
N ALA A 152 -21.15 -22.37 -5.44
CA ALA A 152 -21.97 -21.28 -4.91
C ALA A 152 -23.44 -21.44 -5.29
N ALA A 153 -23.75 -21.84 -6.53
CA ALA A 153 -25.12 -22.10 -6.96
C ALA A 153 -25.75 -23.27 -6.19
N VAL A 154 -25.01 -24.37 -5.98
CA VAL A 154 -25.48 -25.52 -5.20
C VAL A 154 -25.75 -25.12 -3.74
N LEU A 155 -24.82 -24.38 -3.11
CA LEU A 155 -25.00 -23.89 -1.74
C LEU A 155 -26.19 -22.94 -1.63
N ALA A 156 -26.38 -22.03 -2.59
CA ALA A 156 -27.52 -21.13 -2.61
C ALA A 156 -28.85 -21.89 -2.73
N LEU A 157 -28.92 -22.90 -3.60
CA LEU A 157 -30.11 -23.74 -3.74
C LEU A 157 -30.39 -24.54 -2.46
N ALA A 158 -29.35 -25.14 -1.86
CA ALA A 158 -29.48 -25.87 -0.59
C ALA A 158 -29.96 -24.95 0.53
N TRP A 159 -29.45 -23.72 0.59
CA TRP A 159 -29.86 -22.72 1.57
C TRP A 159 -31.33 -22.31 1.39
N LEU A 160 -31.76 -22.02 0.15
CA LEU A 160 -33.16 -21.68 -0.15
C LEU A 160 -34.11 -22.83 0.19
N ALA A 161 -33.74 -24.06 -0.11
CA ALA A 161 -34.52 -25.24 0.26
C ALA A 161 -34.62 -25.39 1.79
N GLY A 162 -33.52 -25.19 2.51
CA GLY A 162 -33.51 -25.17 3.98
C GLY A 162 -34.40 -24.07 4.56
N LEU A 163 -34.36 -22.86 4.00
CA LEU A 163 -35.23 -21.76 4.41
C LEU A 163 -36.71 -22.09 4.18
N ALA A 164 -37.05 -22.63 3.01
CA ALA A 164 -38.42 -23.05 2.70
C ALA A 164 -38.92 -24.13 3.67
N ALA A 165 -38.09 -25.12 4.00
CA ALA A 165 -38.41 -26.15 4.98
C ALA A 165 -38.58 -25.57 6.38
N LEU A 166 -37.76 -24.60 6.78
CA LEU A 166 -37.89 -23.90 8.06
C LEU A 166 -39.21 -23.13 8.12
N VAL A 167 -39.53 -22.34 7.09
CA VAL A 167 -40.81 -21.61 7.03
C VAL A 167 -41.99 -22.58 7.10
N TYR A 168 -41.94 -23.70 6.38
CA TYR A 168 -43.01 -24.69 6.40
C TYR A 168 -43.18 -25.40 7.75
N THR A 169 -42.09 -25.59 8.50
CA THR A 169 -42.14 -26.23 9.83
C THR A 169 -42.47 -25.26 10.96
N LEU A 170 -42.08 -23.98 10.85
CA LEU A 170 -42.30 -22.97 11.87
C LEU A 170 -43.61 -22.19 11.71
N VAL A 171 -44.25 -22.17 10.53
CA VAL A 171 -45.56 -21.54 10.39
C VAL A 171 -46.62 -22.47 10.99
N PRO A 172 -47.20 -22.13 12.16
CA PRO A 172 -48.27 -22.94 12.72
C PRO A 172 -49.42 -22.95 11.72
N ARG A 173 -49.88 -24.15 11.34
CA ARG A 173 -51.11 -24.29 10.57
C ARG A 173 -52.21 -23.62 11.38
N THR A 174 -52.67 -22.46 10.91
CA THR A 174 -53.85 -21.76 11.44
C THR A 174 -55.05 -22.68 11.27
N LYS A 175 -55.29 -23.50 12.30
CA LYS A 175 -56.64 -23.96 12.58
C LYS A 175 -57.35 -22.72 13.08
N ASN A 176 -58.37 -22.27 12.35
CA ASN A 176 -59.25 -21.18 12.78
C ASN A 176 -59.92 -21.61 14.08
N THR A 177 -59.28 -21.30 15.20
CA THR A 177 -59.85 -21.42 16.53
C THR A 177 -59.95 -20.01 17.06
N THR A 178 -61.15 -19.43 17.00
CA THR A 178 -61.47 -18.16 17.64
C THR A 178 -61.15 -18.26 19.14
N PRO A 179 -60.21 -17.47 19.68
CA PRO A 179 -59.89 -17.53 21.10
C PRO A 179 -60.81 -16.58 21.86
N GLN A 180 -61.73 -17.16 22.62
CA GLN A 180 -62.47 -16.50 23.70
C GLN A 180 -61.60 -16.63 24.96
N ASN A 181 -61.19 -15.51 25.54
CA ASN A 181 -60.38 -15.35 26.76
C ASN A 181 -58.86 -15.59 26.63
N ALA A 182 -58.15 -14.56 26.15
CA ALA A 182 -56.77 -14.31 26.56
C ALA A 182 -56.78 -13.20 27.64
N PRO A 183 -56.01 -13.31 28.74
CA PRO A 183 -55.81 -12.19 29.66
C PRO A 183 -55.19 -11.02 28.89
N SER A 184 -55.68 -9.80 29.15
CA SER A 184 -55.27 -8.58 28.44
C SER A 184 -53.74 -8.48 28.33
N PRO A 185 -53.19 -8.15 27.15
CA PRO A 185 -51.76 -7.93 27.01
C PRO A 185 -51.33 -6.82 27.97
N LEU A 186 -50.28 -7.06 28.77
CA LEU A 186 -49.66 -6.08 29.65
C LEU A 186 -49.57 -4.72 28.93
N SER A 187 -50.26 -3.72 29.49
CA SER A 187 -50.42 -2.42 28.86
C SER A 187 -49.06 -1.73 28.74
N VAL A 188 -48.92 -0.82 27.77
CA VAL A 188 -47.66 -0.06 27.57
C VAL A 188 -47.28 0.70 28.85
N ALA A 189 -48.27 1.15 29.64
CA ALA A 189 -48.07 1.76 30.95
C ALA A 189 -47.42 0.80 31.98
N ASP A 190 -47.79 -0.48 31.96
CA ASP A 190 -47.26 -1.48 32.90
C ASP A 190 -45.78 -1.79 32.63
N LYS A 191 -45.35 -1.67 31.36
CA LYS A 191 -43.95 -1.84 30.96
C LYS A 191 -43.11 -0.60 31.20
N LEU A 192 -43.70 0.60 31.14
CA LEU A 192 -43.02 1.87 31.35
C LEU A 192 -42.71 2.14 32.82
N ARG A 193 -43.60 1.77 33.74
CA ARG A 193 -43.47 2.04 35.18
C ARG A 193 -42.11 1.63 35.79
N PRO A 194 -41.62 0.38 35.64
CA PRO A 194 -40.33 -0.01 36.23
C PRO A 194 -39.13 0.73 35.61
N LEU A 195 -39.25 1.20 34.36
CA LEU A 195 -38.20 1.97 33.67
C LEU A 195 -38.18 3.42 34.15
N VAL A 196 -39.33 4.04 34.38
CA VAL A 196 -39.43 5.39 34.93
C VAL A 196 -38.87 5.42 36.37
N GLU A 197 -39.29 4.47 37.20
CA GLU A 197 -38.78 4.32 38.58
C GLU A 197 -37.26 4.07 38.62
N GLY A 198 -36.76 3.24 37.69
CA GLY A 198 -35.33 2.99 37.57
C GLY A 198 -34.54 4.23 37.15
N ALA A 199 -35.10 5.05 36.26
CA ALA A 199 -34.45 6.26 35.76
C ALA A 199 -34.37 7.34 36.85
N VAL A 200 -35.44 7.56 37.61
CA VAL A 200 -35.46 8.48 38.75
C VAL A 200 -34.47 8.04 39.83
N ALA A 201 -34.35 6.74 40.08
CA ALA A 201 -33.39 6.19 41.04
C ALA A 201 -31.94 6.11 40.52
N GLY A 202 -31.68 6.52 39.26
CA GLY A 202 -30.33 6.51 38.67
C GLY A 202 -29.72 5.12 38.48
N ARG A 203 -30.53 4.05 38.50
CA ARG A 203 -30.08 2.64 38.54
C ARG A 203 -30.15 1.91 37.20
N LEU A 204 -30.53 2.58 36.11
CA LEU A 204 -30.68 1.96 34.80
C LEU A 204 -29.39 1.88 34.00
N SER A 205 -29.23 0.76 33.30
CA SER A 205 -28.24 0.59 32.23
C SER A 205 -28.60 1.40 30.98
N ARG A 206 -27.62 1.63 30.10
CA ARG A 206 -27.83 2.32 28.81
C ARG A 206 -28.91 1.66 27.93
N SER A 207 -29.01 0.34 27.96
CA SER A 207 -30.05 -0.40 27.23
C SER A 207 -31.44 -0.18 27.80
N GLU A 208 -31.57 -0.05 29.11
CA GLU A 208 -32.85 0.22 29.78
C GLU A 208 -33.29 1.67 29.57
N LEU A 209 -32.35 2.62 29.53
CA LEU A 209 -32.62 4.01 29.16
C LEU A 209 -33.11 4.13 27.70
N ALA A 210 -32.53 3.38 26.77
CA ALA A 210 -33.05 3.28 25.40
C ALA A 210 -34.42 2.57 25.33
N GLY A 211 -34.72 1.71 26.30
CA GLY A 211 -36.05 1.12 26.48
C GLY A 211 -37.08 2.15 26.93
N LEU A 212 -36.70 3.01 27.90
CA LEU A 212 -37.51 4.11 28.40
C LEU A 212 -37.85 5.11 27.30
N GLU A 213 -36.84 5.56 26.53
CA GLU A 213 -37.00 6.49 25.42
C GLU A 213 -37.99 5.95 24.37
N ARG A 214 -37.78 4.72 23.90
CA ARG A 214 -38.68 4.07 22.94
C ARG A 214 -40.10 3.90 23.48
N GLY A 215 -40.23 3.58 24.77
CA GLY A 215 -41.52 3.44 25.42
C GLY A 215 -42.29 4.77 25.50
N LEU A 216 -41.62 5.86 25.87
CA LEU A 216 -42.19 7.21 25.90
C LEU A 216 -42.60 7.69 24.49
N LEU A 217 -41.77 7.43 23.48
CA LEU A 217 -42.11 7.72 22.08
C LEU A 217 -43.32 6.92 21.60
N ALA A 218 -43.40 5.63 21.91
CA ALA A 218 -44.53 4.79 21.58
C ALA A 218 -45.82 5.27 22.26
N TRP A 219 -45.72 5.67 23.54
CA TRP A 219 -46.83 6.23 24.30
C TRP A 219 -47.37 7.51 23.67
N TRP A 220 -46.51 8.48 23.37
CA TRP A 220 -46.91 9.74 22.74
C TRP A 220 -47.46 9.54 21.33
N ARG A 221 -46.89 8.62 20.54
CA ARG A 221 -47.39 8.30 19.21
C ARG A 221 -48.81 7.73 19.26
N ARG A 222 -49.11 6.88 20.24
CA ARG A 222 -50.46 6.31 20.45
C ARG A 222 -51.44 7.36 20.97
N ARG A 223 -51.04 8.16 21.97
CA ARG A 223 -51.86 9.26 22.54
C ARG A 223 -52.28 10.30 21.51
N LEU A 224 -51.43 10.58 20.52
CA LEU A 224 -51.71 11.55 19.46
C LEU A 224 -52.31 10.90 18.19
N ALA A 225 -52.68 9.61 18.24
CA ALA A 225 -53.19 8.84 17.11
C ALA A 225 -52.29 8.90 15.85
N LEU A 226 -50.97 8.94 16.05
CA LEU A 226 -49.95 9.02 14.99
C LEU A 226 -49.45 7.65 14.53
N GLU A 227 -50.15 6.56 14.85
CA GLU A 227 -49.74 5.20 14.53
C GLU A 227 -49.76 4.93 13.02
N GLN A 228 -50.73 5.50 12.31
CA GLN A 228 -50.89 5.35 10.85
C GLN A 228 -50.16 6.42 10.03
N ALA A 229 -49.51 7.40 10.68
CA ALA A 229 -48.73 8.41 10.01
C ALA A 229 -47.38 7.83 9.54
N ASP A 230 -46.88 8.35 8.42
CA ASP A 230 -45.50 8.10 7.99
C ASP A 230 -44.50 8.42 9.12
N PRO A 231 -43.46 7.60 9.35
CA PRO A 231 -42.53 7.78 10.47
C PRO A 231 -41.89 9.16 10.55
N ALA A 232 -41.56 9.79 9.42
CA ALA A 232 -40.95 11.12 9.42
C ALA A 232 -41.95 12.19 9.84
N SER A 233 -43.19 12.11 9.32
CA SER A 233 -44.29 13.01 9.70
C SER A 233 -44.70 12.84 11.17
N ALA A 234 -44.67 11.62 11.70
CA ALA A 234 -44.99 11.36 13.10
C ALA A 234 -43.98 12.02 14.05
N VAL A 235 -42.67 11.93 13.75
CA VAL A 235 -41.61 12.57 14.55
C VAL A 235 -41.69 14.09 14.48
N GLU A 236 -41.97 14.66 13.31
CA GLU A 236 -42.15 16.11 13.15
C GLU A 236 -43.33 16.63 13.97
N LYS A 237 -44.48 15.94 13.92
CA LYS A 237 -45.66 16.28 14.73
C LYS A 237 -45.39 16.15 16.23
N LEU A 238 -44.62 15.16 16.64
CA LEU A 238 -44.21 14.98 18.05
C LEU A 238 -43.30 16.13 18.53
N ARG A 239 -42.33 16.54 17.70
CA ARG A 239 -41.42 17.65 18.02
C ARG A 239 -42.13 19.00 18.12
N ASN A 240 -43.14 19.22 17.28
CA ASN A 240 -43.92 20.45 17.26
C ASN A 240 -45.07 20.46 18.28
N HIS A 241 -45.30 19.35 19.01
CA HIS A 241 -46.38 19.27 20.00
C HIS A 241 -46.02 20.08 21.27
N PRO A 242 -46.93 20.94 21.79
CA PRO A 242 -46.64 21.87 22.88
C PRO A 242 -46.23 21.19 24.20
N GLN A 243 -46.64 19.94 24.42
CA GLN A 243 -46.29 19.17 25.62
C GLN A 243 -45.27 18.05 25.38
N ALA A 244 -45.23 17.47 24.17
CA ALA A 244 -44.35 16.31 23.89
C ALA A 244 -42.97 16.76 23.41
N GLY A 245 -42.92 17.84 22.62
CA GLY A 245 -41.67 18.39 22.10
C GLY A 245 -40.69 18.80 23.19
N PRO A 246 -41.09 19.64 24.17
CA PRO A 246 -40.21 20.06 25.27
C PRO A 246 -39.73 18.89 26.15
N LEU A 247 -40.59 17.89 26.37
CA LEU A 247 -40.25 16.68 27.13
C LEU A 247 -39.19 15.84 26.41
N LEU A 248 -39.45 15.50 25.13
CA LEU A 248 -38.55 14.67 24.34
C LEU A 248 -37.20 15.36 24.12
N ALA A 249 -37.18 16.68 23.92
CA ALA A 249 -35.94 17.45 23.79
C ALA A 249 -35.09 17.41 25.08
N GLN A 250 -35.73 17.49 26.26
CA GLN A 250 -35.04 17.38 27.55
C GLN A 250 -34.55 15.96 27.82
N LEU A 251 -35.33 14.95 27.46
CA LEU A 251 -34.94 13.54 27.55
C LEU A 251 -33.76 13.23 26.62
N GLU A 252 -33.81 13.65 25.36
CA GLU A 252 -32.70 13.51 24.39
C GLU A 252 -31.44 14.24 24.88
N ALA A 253 -31.58 15.44 25.43
CA ALA A 253 -30.46 16.20 25.97
C ALA A 253 -29.83 15.48 27.17
N TRP A 254 -30.63 14.91 28.07
CA TRP A 254 -30.13 14.16 29.21
C TRP A 254 -29.46 12.83 28.80
N LEU A 255 -30.04 12.09 27.85
CA LEU A 255 -29.52 10.79 27.43
C LEU A 255 -28.28 10.87 26.55
N HIS A 256 -28.17 11.90 25.70
CA HIS A 256 -27.16 11.96 24.65
C HIS A 256 -26.13 13.08 24.79
N LYS A 257 -26.31 14.06 25.70
CA LYS A 257 -25.33 15.14 25.88
C LYS A 257 -24.56 14.99 27.21
N PRO A 258 -23.23 14.77 27.16
CA PRO A 258 -22.42 14.55 28.37
C PRO A 258 -22.21 15.82 29.23
N ALA A 259 -22.55 17.01 28.74
CA ALA A 259 -22.47 18.28 29.46
C ALA A 259 -23.62 19.21 29.04
N PRO A 260 -24.84 19.02 29.56
CA PRO A 260 -25.95 19.90 29.24
C PRO A 260 -25.73 21.28 29.87
N ILE A 261 -25.96 22.34 29.09
CA ILE A 261 -25.80 23.75 29.53
C ILE A 261 -26.79 24.08 30.66
N VAL A 262 -27.94 23.40 30.68
CA VAL A 262 -28.95 23.47 31.74
C VAL A 262 -29.06 22.09 32.39
N PRO A 263 -28.88 21.96 33.71
CA PRO A 263 -29.09 20.69 34.38
C PRO A 263 -30.56 20.29 34.25
N VAL A 264 -30.81 19.09 33.71
CA VAL A 264 -32.17 18.54 33.56
C VAL A 264 -32.55 17.89 34.88
N ASP A 265 -33.63 18.37 35.50
CA ASP A 265 -34.22 17.72 36.66
C ASP A 265 -35.01 16.49 36.21
N VAL A 266 -34.34 15.33 36.24
CA VAL A 266 -34.90 14.04 35.81
C VAL A 266 -36.10 13.64 36.67
N GLN A 267 -36.12 14.01 37.94
CA GLN A 267 -37.21 13.69 38.85
C GLN A 267 -38.46 14.46 38.46
N ALA A 268 -38.36 15.78 38.30
CA ALA A 268 -39.48 16.61 37.86
C ALA A 268 -39.94 16.27 36.42
N LEU A 269 -39.01 15.87 35.54
CA LEU A 269 -39.30 15.50 34.15
C LEU A 269 -40.15 14.22 34.05
N LEU A 270 -39.88 13.25 34.91
CA LEU A 270 -40.46 11.90 34.84
C LEU A 270 -41.62 11.67 35.83
N GLU A 271 -41.80 12.55 36.82
CA GLU A 271 -42.87 12.50 37.82
C GLU A 271 -44.28 12.28 37.23
N PRO A 272 -44.69 12.96 36.12
CA PRO A 272 -46.02 12.76 35.54
C PRO A 272 -46.25 11.35 34.98
N TYR A 273 -45.18 10.58 34.75
CA TYR A 273 -45.23 9.25 34.13
C TYR A 273 -45.12 8.11 35.16
N LEU A 274 -44.94 8.43 36.45
CA LEU A 274 -44.94 7.43 37.53
C LEU A 274 -46.35 6.84 37.77
N HIS A 275 -47.39 7.63 37.52
CA HIS A 275 -48.78 7.27 37.81
C HIS A 275 -49.66 7.27 36.54
N LEU A 276 -49.17 6.69 35.44
CA LEU A 276 -49.98 6.55 34.23
C LEU A 276 -51.17 5.59 34.49
N PRO A 277 -52.42 6.02 34.27
CA PRO A 277 -53.58 5.15 34.37
C PRO A 277 -53.56 4.13 33.22
N ALA A 278 -53.89 2.87 33.52
CA ALA A 278 -53.92 1.81 32.52
C ALA A 278 -55.01 2.02 31.45
N GLU A 279 -56.08 2.74 31.80
CA GLU A 279 -57.28 2.97 30.97
C GLU A 279 -57.06 3.98 29.83
N ASP A 280 -56.09 4.90 29.94
CA ASP A 280 -55.76 5.89 28.89
C ASP A 280 -55.18 5.24 27.62
N LEU A 281 -54.87 3.94 27.66
CA LEU A 281 -54.26 3.21 26.55
C LEU A 281 -55.24 2.32 25.77
N ASP A 282 -56.42 2.03 26.32
CA ASP A 282 -57.43 1.18 25.66
C ASP A 282 -58.67 1.96 25.18
N ALA A 283 -58.91 3.19 25.69
CA ALA A 283 -60.17 3.92 25.50
C ALA A 283 -60.24 4.93 24.33
N THR A 284 -59.27 4.97 23.40
CA THR A 284 -59.37 5.80 22.17
C THR A 284 -59.61 4.98 20.91
N GLY A 285 -60.39 3.91 21.04
CA GLY A 285 -61.02 3.18 19.94
C GLY A 285 -62.52 3.42 19.78
N GLY A 286 -63.11 4.32 20.58
CA GLY A 286 -64.53 4.63 20.47
C GLY A 286 -64.87 5.98 21.09
N LEU A 287 -65.23 6.94 20.23
CA LEU A 287 -66.41 7.82 20.33
C LEU A 287 -66.25 9.01 19.37
N GLY A 288 -67.27 9.18 18.51
CA GLY A 288 -67.74 10.49 18.01
C GLY A 288 -66.97 11.13 16.88
#